data_AF-A0A151FCI9-F1
#
_entry.id   AF-A0A151FCI9-F1
#
_cell.length_a   1.000
_cell.length_b   1.000
_cell.length_c   1.000
_cell.angle_alpha   90.00
_cell.angle_beta   90.00
_cell.angle_gamma   90.00
#
_symmetry.space_group_name_H-M   'P 1'
#
loop_
_entity.id
_entity.type
_entity.pdbx_description
1 polymer ?
#
loop_
_entity_poly.entity_id
_entity_poly.type
_entity_poly.pdbx_seq_one_letter_code
_entity_poly.pdbx_strand_id
1 'polypeptide(L)'
;MQKICDHIIFVGNDLILIIVVEFKSRNARPREIEEKLVNCSRAAVDILEKRVGVDSPPKFEFYHLVVVRNWRPHEYRRIVNTKLTIRGKRYDIIPKARDVSLFDLLSNYR
;
A
#
# COMPACT_ATOMS: atom_id res chain seq x y z
N MET A 1 13.94 8.10 12.84
CA MET A 1 12.61 7.48 12.98
C MET A 1 12.12 7.10 11.58
N GLN A 2 11.78 5.84 11.31
CA GLN A 2 11.27 5.45 9.99
C GLN A 2 9.88 6.06 9.78
N LYS A 3 9.62 6.59 8.58
CA LYS A 3 8.28 7.08 8.23
C LYS A 3 7.39 5.88 7.95
N ILE A 4 6.26 5.81 8.65
CA ILE A 4 5.26 4.75 8.54
C ILE A 4 3.95 5.28 7.95
N CYS A 5 3.21 4.39 7.32
CA CYS A 5 1.83 4.60 6.92
C CYS A 5 0.89 4.50 8.12
N ASP A 6 -0.33 4.99 7.98
CA ASP A 6 -1.33 4.94 9.04
C ASP A 6 -1.80 3.51 9.32
N HIS A 7 -1.96 2.67 8.29
CA HIS A 7 -2.45 1.29 8.45
C HIS A 7 -1.72 0.28 7.55
N ILE A 8 -1.58 -0.95 8.07
CA ILE A 8 -1.23 -2.16 7.31
C ILE A 8 -2.26 -3.22 7.69
N ILE A 9 -2.99 -3.73 6.70
CA ILE A 9 -4.07 -4.69 6.90
C ILE A 9 -3.70 -5.97 6.16
N PHE A 10 -3.80 -7.11 6.84
CA PHE A 10 -3.60 -8.43 6.27
C PHE A 10 -4.95 -9.13 6.17
N VAL A 11 -5.30 -9.60 4.97
CA VAL A 11 -6.54 -10.34 4.71
C VAL A 11 -6.16 -11.61 3.97
N GLY A 12 -6.43 -12.79 4.50
CA GLY A 12 -6.08 -14.01 3.77
C GLY A 12 -6.66 -15.30 4.33
N ASN A 13 -6.86 -16.24 3.40
CA ASN A 13 -6.93 -17.69 3.64
C ASN A 13 -5.72 -18.33 2.93
N ASP A 14 -5.78 -18.55 1.60
CA ASP A 14 -4.67 -19.16 0.81
C ASP A 14 -3.70 -18.15 0.15
N LEU A 15 -4.20 -16.96 -0.21
CA LEU A 15 -3.43 -15.80 -0.67
C LEU A 15 -3.62 -14.68 0.35
N ILE A 16 -2.52 -14.10 0.81
CA ILE A 16 -2.55 -12.97 1.75
C ILE A 16 -2.55 -11.65 0.98
N LEU A 17 -3.67 -10.94 1.03
CA LEU A 17 -3.74 -9.56 0.55
C LEU A 17 -3.16 -8.64 1.64
N ILE A 18 -2.17 -7.85 1.26
CA ILE A 18 -1.53 -6.86 2.12
C ILE A 18 -1.92 -5.47 1.64
N ILE A 19 -2.70 -4.78 2.46
CA ILE A 19 -3.27 -3.48 2.12
C ILE A 19 -2.57 -2.44 2.97
N VAL A 20 -1.81 -1.56 2.33
CA VAL A 20 -1.06 -0.50 3.00
C VAL A 20 -1.76 0.82 2.72
N VAL A 21 -2.16 1.54 3.77
CA VAL A 21 -3.01 2.74 3.64
C VAL A 21 -2.34 3.95 4.29
N GLU A 22 -2.20 5.02 3.52
CA GLU A 22 -1.79 6.35 3.99
C GLU A 22 -2.92 7.36 3.77
N PHE A 23 -3.26 8.10 4.83
CA PHE A 23 -4.22 9.19 4.82
C PHE A 23 -3.50 10.54 4.86
N LYS A 24 -3.88 11.47 3.98
CA LYS A 24 -3.41 12.86 4.01
C LYS A 24 -4.57 13.83 4.06
N SER A 25 -4.59 14.67 5.10
CA SER A 25 -5.63 15.68 5.29
C SER A 25 -5.40 16.97 4.49
N ARG A 26 -4.16 17.22 4.04
CA ARG A 26 -3.77 18.46 3.34
C ARG A 26 -2.95 18.14 2.08
N ASN A 27 -1.63 18.26 2.17
CA ASN A 27 -0.73 18.04 1.05
C ASN A 27 -0.35 16.55 0.98
N ALA A 28 -0.40 15.98 -0.21
CA ALA A 28 -0.07 14.58 -0.41
C ALA A 28 1.42 14.33 -0.14
N ARG A 29 2.30 15.22 -0.62
CA ARG A 29 3.76 15.07 -0.56
C ARG A 29 4.20 13.72 -1.15
N PRO A 30 4.19 13.56 -2.48
CA PRO A 30 4.36 12.26 -3.13
C PRO A 30 5.62 11.47 -2.74
N ARG A 31 6.75 12.15 -2.51
CA ARG A 31 7.99 11.48 -2.04
C ARG A 31 7.84 10.87 -0.65
N GLU A 32 7.11 11.55 0.24
CA GLU A 32 6.86 11.07 1.60
C GLU A 32 5.94 9.84 1.57
N ILE A 33 4.90 9.88 0.73
CA ILE A 33 4.01 8.75 0.48
C ILE A 33 4.80 7.53 -0.04
N GLU A 34 5.61 7.72 -1.07
CA GLU A 34 6.41 6.64 -1.67
C GLU A 34 7.33 5.98 -0.62
N GLU A 35 8.06 6.79 0.15
CA GLU A 35 8.95 6.32 1.21
C GLU A 35 8.18 5.51 2.28
N LYS A 36 7.04 6.05 2.75
CA LYS A 36 6.19 5.39 3.74
C LYS A 36 5.64 4.05 3.23
N LEU A 37 5.12 4.01 2.01
CA LEU A 37 4.54 2.80 1.42
C LEU A 37 5.60 1.70 1.25
N VAL A 38 6.81 2.06 0.80
CA VAL A 38 7.93 1.10 0.68
C VAL A 38 8.34 0.58 2.06
N ASN A 39 8.48 1.45 3.06
CA ASN A 39 8.85 1.06 4.41
C ASN A 39 7.83 0.09 5.02
N CYS A 40 6.53 0.42 4.92
CA CYS A 40 5.46 -0.43 5.43
C CYS A 40 5.35 -1.75 4.67
N SER A 41 5.57 -1.75 3.36
CA SER A 41 5.56 -2.99 2.57
C SER A 41 6.70 -3.93 2.97
N ARG A 42 7.90 -3.39 3.22
CA ARG A 42 9.03 -4.18 3.74
C ARG A 42 8.72 -4.76 5.11
N ALA A 43 8.22 -3.92 6.03
CA ALA A 43 7.82 -4.37 7.35
C ALA A 43 6.73 -5.46 7.30
N ALA A 44 5.77 -5.35 6.38
CA ALA A 44 4.73 -6.36 6.21
C ALA A 44 5.28 -7.70 5.73
N VAL A 45 6.21 -7.69 4.77
CA VAL A 45 6.91 -8.91 4.33
C VAL A 45 7.73 -9.51 5.46
N ASP A 46 8.48 -8.70 6.21
CA ASP A 46 9.28 -9.18 7.34
C ASP A 46 8.40 -9.85 8.41
N ILE A 47 7.17 -9.34 8.64
CA ILE A 47 6.20 -9.96 9.55
C ILE A 47 5.76 -11.33 9.03
N LEU A 48 5.45 -11.44 7.74
CA LEU A 48 5.01 -12.70 7.12
C LEU A 48 6.12 -13.75 7.11
N GLU A 49 7.33 -13.36 6.72
CA GLU A 49 8.50 -14.26 6.67
C GLU A 49 8.90 -14.77 8.06
N LYS A 50 8.74 -13.96 9.11
CA LYS A 50 8.96 -14.42 10.49
C LYS A 50 7.92 -15.42 10.99
N ARG A 51 6.72 -15.41 10.41
CA ARG A 51 5.58 -16.24 10.83
C ARG A 51 5.46 -17.54 10.05
N VAL A 52 5.95 -17.57 8.82
CA VAL A 52 5.84 -18.72 7.92
C VAL A 52 7.22 -19.34 7.76
N GLY A 53 7.35 -20.64 8.07
CA GLY A 53 8.59 -21.38 7.90
C GLY A 53 9.08 -21.37 6.44
N VAL A 54 10.37 -21.66 6.26
CA VAL A 54 11.11 -21.53 4.98
C VAL A 54 10.51 -22.41 3.86
N ASP A 55 9.79 -23.48 4.21
CA ASP A 55 9.36 -24.52 3.27
C ASP A 55 8.18 -24.13 2.37
N SER A 56 7.45 -23.06 2.69
CA SER A 56 6.34 -22.56 1.87
C SER A 56 6.13 -21.06 2.06
N PRO A 57 6.85 -20.19 1.34
CA PRO A 57 6.66 -18.75 1.46
C PRO A 57 5.20 -18.39 1.17
N PRO A 58 4.55 -17.57 2.01
CA PRO A 58 3.15 -17.24 1.83
C PRO A 58 2.99 -16.49 0.50
N LYS A 59 2.02 -16.92 -0.31
CA LYS A 59 1.63 -16.13 -1.47
C LYS A 59 0.98 -14.86 -0.96
N PHE A 60 1.45 -13.70 -1.43
CA PHE A 60 0.84 -12.42 -1.09
C PHE A 60 0.76 -11.48 -2.29
N GLU A 61 -0.16 -10.53 -2.20
CA GLU A 61 -0.40 -9.47 -3.17
C GLU A 61 -0.55 -8.13 -2.43
N PHE A 62 -0.05 -7.04 -3.02
CA PHE A 62 -0.08 -5.73 -2.37
C PHE A 62 -1.13 -4.80 -2.98
N TYR A 63 -1.81 -4.07 -2.11
CA TYR A 63 -2.65 -2.93 -2.49
C TYR A 63 -2.18 -1.69 -1.72
N HIS A 64 -1.56 -0.74 -2.44
CA HIS A 64 -1.06 0.50 -1.86
C HIS A 64 -2.09 1.62 -2.05
N LEU A 65 -2.83 1.93 -1.00
CA LEU A 65 -3.88 2.95 -1.05
C LEU A 65 -3.37 4.26 -0.46
N VAL A 66 -3.70 5.36 -1.14
CA VAL A 66 -3.46 6.69 -0.62
C VAL A 66 -4.72 7.50 -0.69
N VAL A 67 -5.25 7.89 0.47
CA VAL A 67 -6.47 8.67 0.58
C VAL A 67 -6.09 10.10 0.91
N VAL A 68 -6.32 11.02 -0.02
CA VAL A 68 -6.05 12.45 0.18
C VAL A 68 -7.34 13.22 0.02
N ARG A 69 -7.72 14.00 1.04
CA ARG A 69 -8.99 14.75 1.04
C ARG A 69 -9.15 15.64 -0.19
N ASN A 70 -8.07 16.31 -0.61
CA ASN A 70 -8.04 17.19 -1.78
C ASN A 70 -6.73 17.01 -2.55
N TRP A 71 -6.79 16.29 -3.66
CA TRP A 71 -5.63 16.11 -4.53
C TRP A 71 -5.29 17.39 -5.29
N ARG A 72 -4.03 17.83 -5.18
CA ARG A 72 -3.50 18.81 -6.14
C ARG A 72 -3.20 18.08 -7.46
N PRO A 73 -3.55 18.64 -8.64
CA PRO A 73 -3.40 17.94 -9.92
C PRO A 73 -1.98 17.44 -10.22
N HIS A 74 -0.94 18.15 -9.78
CA HIS A 74 0.45 17.73 -9.95
C HIS A 74 0.85 16.60 -8.97
N GLU A 75 0.32 16.61 -7.75
CA GLU A 75 0.56 15.53 -6.78
C GLU A 75 -0.13 14.24 -7.21
N TYR A 76 -1.39 14.33 -7.66
CA TYR A 76 -2.15 13.21 -8.19
C TYR A 76 -1.44 12.56 -9.37
N ARG A 77 -1.08 13.36 -10.39
CA ARG A 77 -0.35 12.88 -11.58
C ARG A 77 0.97 12.21 -11.22
N ARG A 78 1.67 12.72 -10.21
CA ARG A 78 2.90 12.10 -9.74
C ARG A 78 2.62 10.73 -9.11
N ILE A 79 1.61 10.65 -8.23
CA ILE A 79 1.26 9.40 -7.53
C ILE A 79 0.80 8.30 -8.49
N VAL A 80 -0.11 8.59 -9.44
CA VAL A 80 -0.59 7.57 -10.41
C VAL A 80 0.50 7.04 -11.33
N ASN A 81 1.55 7.83 -11.57
CA ASN A 81 2.68 7.44 -12.41
C ASN A 81 3.82 6.79 -11.62
N THR A 82 3.77 6.84 -10.28
CA THR A 82 4.75 6.17 -9.42
C THR A 82 4.44 4.68 -9.36
N LYS A 83 5.46 3.85 -9.56
CA LYS A 83 5.41 2.42 -9.29
C LYS A 83 6.32 2.10 -8.12
N LEU A 84 5.82 1.33 -7.16
CA LEU A 84 6.60 0.85 -6.03
C LEU A 84 7.25 -0.48 -6.37
N THR A 85 8.54 -0.63 -6.10
CA THR A 85 9.24 -1.90 -6.29
C THR A 85 9.42 -2.60 -4.95
N ILE A 86 8.66 -3.68 -4.73
CA ILE A 86 8.72 -4.49 -3.51
C ILE A 86 9.08 -5.92 -3.90
N ARG A 87 10.19 -6.46 -3.34
CA ARG A 87 10.72 -7.80 -3.67
C ARG A 87 10.83 -8.05 -5.19
N GLY A 88 11.27 -7.04 -5.95
CA GLY A 88 11.44 -7.12 -7.41
C GLY A 88 10.15 -7.02 -8.23
N LYS A 89 8.96 -7.05 -7.60
CA LYS A 89 7.68 -6.81 -8.27
C LYS A 89 7.30 -5.34 -8.21
N ARG A 90 6.63 -4.86 -9.26
CA ARG A 90 6.17 -3.47 -9.39
C ARG A 90 4.69 -3.38 -9.05
N TYR A 91 4.32 -2.46 -8.18
CA TYR A 91 2.95 -2.21 -7.73
C TYR A 91 2.54 -0.78 -8.01
N ASP A 92 1.25 -0.62 -8.30
CA ASP A 92 0.61 0.67 -8.45
C ASP A 92 0.22 1.27 -7.11
N ILE A 93 0.25 2.60 -7.05
CA ILE A 93 -0.39 3.34 -5.96
C ILE A 93 -1.82 3.67 -6.40
N ILE A 94 -2.80 3.35 -5.57
CA ILE A 94 -4.22 3.58 -5.80
C ILE A 94 -4.63 4.87 -5.08
N PRO A 95 -4.69 6.03 -5.76
CA PRO A 95 -5.12 7.27 -5.14
C PRO A 95 -6.63 7.32 -5.01
N LYS A 96 -7.12 7.83 -3.88
CA LYS A 96 -8.54 8.11 -3.64
C LYS A 96 -8.73 9.48 -3.01
N ALA A 97 -9.88 10.11 -3.25
CA ALA A 97 -10.16 11.48 -2.81
C ALA A 97 -11.13 11.59 -1.62
N ARG A 98 -11.85 10.50 -1.28
CA ARG A 98 -12.94 10.48 -0.30
C ARG A 98 -13.03 9.12 0.40
N ASP A 99 -13.99 8.97 1.30
CA ASP A 99 -14.34 7.71 1.95
C ASP A 99 -14.46 6.61 0.90
N VAL A 100 -13.60 5.59 1.05
CA VAL A 100 -13.57 4.44 0.16
C VAL A 100 -13.83 3.22 1.01
N SER A 101 -14.89 2.50 0.66
CA SER A 101 -15.13 1.17 1.18
C SER A 101 -13.99 0.27 0.76
N LEU A 102 -13.33 -0.36 1.74
CA LEU A 102 -12.29 -1.35 1.46
C LEU A 102 -12.87 -2.52 0.66
N PHE A 103 -14.12 -2.89 0.93
CA PHE A 103 -14.82 -3.94 0.19
C PHE A 103 -14.99 -3.60 -1.30
N ASP A 104 -15.40 -2.36 -1.60
CA ASP A 104 -15.56 -1.91 -2.99
C ASP A 104 -14.23 -1.87 -3.72
N LEU A 105 -13.16 -1.50 -3.01
CA LEU A 105 -11.82 -1.51 -3.58
C LEU A 105 -11.39 -2.94 -3.92
N LEU A 106 -11.46 -3.86 -2.97
CA LEU A 106 -11.04 -5.26 -3.17
C LEU A 106 -11.88 -6.00 -4.23
N SER A 107 -13.16 -5.63 -4.40
CA SER A 107 -14.04 -6.23 -5.41
C SER A 107 -13.66 -5.86 -6.85
N ASN A 108 -12.98 -4.73 -7.06
CA ASN A 108 -12.56 -4.27 -8.39
C ASN A 108 -11.19 -4.82 -8.83
N TYR A 109 -10.46 -5.49 -7.93
CA TYR A 109 -9.13 -6.03 -8.20
C TYR A 109 -9.04 -7.56 -8.05
N ARG A 110 -10.20 -8.23 -7.95
CA ARG A 110 -10.33 -9.69 -7.99
C ARG A 110 -10.67 -10.17 -9.39
#